data_AF-A0A536QDW2-F1
#
_entry.id   AF-A0A536QDW2-F1
#
_cell.length_a   1.000
_cell.length_b   1.000
_cell.length_c   1.000
_cell.angle_alpha   90.00
_cell.angle_beta   90.00
_cell.angle_gamma   90.00
#
_symmetry.space_group_name_H-M   'P 1'
#
loop_
_entity.id
_entity.type
_entity.pdbx_description
1 polymer ?
#
loop_
_entity_poly.entity_id
_entity_poly.type
_entity_poly.pdbx_seq_one_letter_code
_entity_poly.pdbx_strand_id
1 'polypeptide(L)'
;MGSGVAGALKRRGGEAVEREAVRQGPIRLGDAVRTSAGALPNRHVIHAAAMGYRAEDEAVPKRAGSRSSADIIRRATLRSLALADEAGDRSIGFPALATGVAGFPIDECAEVMIAAAREHARANPNTTLELVAFVVRSADDRTVFERAVR
;
A
#
# COMPACT_ATOMS: atom_id res chain seq x y z
N MET A 1 13.20 -3.77 -3.37
CA MET A 1 12.73 -2.73 -2.44
C MET A 1 13.87 -1.75 -2.14
N GLY A 2 14.07 -0.74 -3.00
CA GLY A 2 15.34 0.02 -3.05
C GLY A 2 15.36 1.42 -2.39
N SER A 3 14.21 2.06 -2.18
CA SER A 3 14.16 3.45 -1.70
C SER A 3 12.83 3.75 -0.99
N GLY A 4 12.68 4.99 -0.49
CA GLY A 4 11.45 5.45 0.19
C GLY A 4 11.06 4.58 1.39
N VAL A 5 9.76 4.38 1.56
CA VAL A 5 9.20 3.56 2.65
C VAL A 5 9.60 2.09 2.51
N ALA A 6 9.61 1.52 1.30
CA ALA A 6 10.03 0.14 1.07
C ALA A 6 11.49 -0.10 1.51
N GLY A 7 12.39 0.85 1.22
CA GLY A 7 13.77 0.81 1.68
C GLY A 7 13.89 0.99 3.20
N ALA A 8 13.07 1.85 3.82
CA ALA A 8 13.06 2.03 5.27
C ALA A 8 12.61 0.76 6.01
N LEU A 9 11.54 0.11 5.53
CA LEU A 9 11.06 -1.16 6.05
C LEU A 9 12.11 -2.26 5.93
N LYS A 10 12.78 -2.39 4.77
CA LYS A 10 13.88 -3.34 4.58
C LYS A 10 15.03 -3.08 5.57
N ARG A 11 15.48 -1.83 5.70
CA ARG A 11 16.59 -1.49 6.61
C ARG A 11 16.29 -1.84 8.05
N ARG A 12 15.05 -1.62 8.51
CA ARG A 12 14.67 -1.87 9.91
C ARG A 12 14.25 -3.32 10.19
N GLY A 13 13.58 -3.97 9.24
CA GLY A 13 13.11 -5.35 9.34
C GLY A 13 14.17 -6.39 8.96
N GLY A 14 15.25 -5.97 8.29
CA GLY A 14 16.31 -6.86 7.82
C GLY A 14 15.97 -7.52 6.49
N GLU A 15 16.93 -8.26 5.95
CA GLU A 15 16.84 -8.85 4.61
C GLU A 15 15.74 -9.91 4.46
N ALA A 16 15.27 -10.50 5.57
CA ALA A 16 14.19 -11.49 5.54
C ALA A 16 12.93 -10.94 4.85
N VAL A 17 12.60 -9.67 5.12
CA VAL A 17 11.42 -8.99 4.56
C VAL A 17 11.48 -8.95 3.03
N GLU A 18 12.64 -8.62 2.44
CA GLU A 18 12.79 -8.59 0.98
C GLU A 18 12.90 -10.00 0.38
N ARG A 19 13.66 -10.90 1.02
CA ARG A 19 13.80 -12.27 0.52
C ARG A 19 12.45 -12.98 0.44
N GLU A 20 11.59 -12.82 1.44
CA GLU A 20 10.25 -13.40 1.44
C GLU A 20 9.35 -12.79 0.37
N ALA A 21 9.41 -11.47 0.18
CA ALA A 21 8.61 -10.78 -0.85
C ALA A 21 9.02 -11.20 -2.26
N VAL A 22 10.34 -11.29 -2.52
CA VAL A 22 10.88 -11.71 -3.83
C VAL A 22 10.48 -13.14 -4.16
N ARG A 23 10.47 -14.06 -3.18
CA ARG A 23 10.04 -15.46 -3.40
C ARG A 23 8.57 -15.61 -3.80
N GLN A 24 7.73 -14.63 -3.45
CA GLN A 24 6.31 -14.62 -3.81
C GLN A 24 6.03 -13.85 -5.11
N GLY A 25 7.05 -13.21 -5.68
CA GLY A 25 6.94 -12.48 -6.94
C GLY A 25 7.13 -13.35 -8.18
N PRO A 26 6.80 -12.82 -9.37
CA PRO A 26 6.21 -11.51 -9.56
C PRO A 26 4.72 -11.46 -9.22
N ILE A 27 4.25 -10.33 -8.71
CA ILE A 27 2.82 -10.04 -8.52
C ILE A 27 2.35 -8.94 -9.47
N ARG A 28 1.06 -8.96 -9.80
CA ARG A 28 0.45 -8.01 -10.74
C ARG A 28 0.27 -6.63 -10.10
N LEU A 29 0.26 -5.58 -10.92
CA LEU A 29 -0.11 -4.24 -10.44
C LEU A 29 -1.52 -4.25 -9.82
N GLY A 30 -1.64 -3.61 -8.67
CA GLY A 30 -2.85 -3.62 -7.85
C GLY A 30 -3.00 -4.84 -6.95
N ASP A 31 -2.04 -5.76 -6.94
CA ASP A 31 -1.99 -6.91 -6.02
C ASP A 31 -1.04 -6.64 -4.83
N ALA A 32 -1.04 -7.52 -3.85
CA ALA A 32 -0.15 -7.46 -2.70
C ALA A 32 0.22 -8.85 -2.16
N VAL A 33 1.35 -8.94 -1.45
CA VAL A 33 1.78 -10.17 -0.74
C VAL A 33 2.15 -9.89 0.70
N ARG A 34 1.95 -10.86 1.58
CA ARG A 34 2.27 -10.76 3.01
C ARG A 34 3.57 -11.51 3.32
N THR A 35 4.39 -10.93 4.18
CA THR A 35 5.65 -11.50 4.68
C THR A 35 5.73 -11.36 6.19
N SER A 36 6.64 -12.08 6.84
CA SER A 36 7.07 -11.75 8.19
C SER A 36 7.63 -10.33 8.25
N ALA A 37 7.56 -9.70 9.42
CA ALA A 37 8.12 -8.36 9.59
C ALA A 37 9.63 -8.35 9.88
N GLY A 38 10.27 -9.52 9.93
CA GLY A 38 11.67 -9.66 10.36
C GLY A 38 11.89 -9.05 11.75
N ALA A 39 12.80 -8.08 11.84
CA ALA A 39 13.14 -7.40 13.11
C ALA A 39 12.20 -6.24 13.49
N LEU A 40 11.18 -5.92 12.67
CA LEU A 40 10.18 -4.90 13.02
C LEU A 40 9.32 -5.38 14.20
N PRO A 41 8.76 -4.46 15.01
CA PRO A 41 7.85 -4.82 16.10
C PRO A 41 6.47 -5.29 15.62
N ASN A 42 6.21 -5.25 14.31
CA ASN A 42 4.96 -5.63 13.68
C ASN A 42 4.88 -7.15 13.46
N ARG A 43 3.67 -7.69 13.29
CA ARG A 43 3.49 -9.12 12.95
C ARG A 43 3.94 -9.43 11.53
N HIS A 44 3.53 -8.59 10.57
CA HIS A 44 3.77 -8.79 9.15
C HIS A 44 4.05 -7.49 8.42
N VAL A 45 4.63 -7.60 7.22
CA VAL A 45 4.69 -6.52 6.23
C VAL A 45 3.94 -6.96 4.98
N ILE A 46 3.07 -6.09 4.48
CA ILE A 46 2.33 -6.28 3.23
C ILE A 46 2.98 -5.43 2.13
N HIS A 47 3.37 -6.10 1.04
CA HIS A 47 4.05 -5.50 -0.11
C HIS A 47 3.06 -5.30 -1.25
N ALA A 48 2.59 -4.06 -1.40
CA ALA A 48 1.62 -3.69 -2.42
C ALA A 48 2.31 -3.25 -3.73
N ALA A 49 1.93 -3.86 -4.85
CA ALA A 49 2.41 -3.49 -6.19
C ALA A 49 1.63 -2.28 -6.74
N ALA A 50 1.92 -1.10 -6.18
CA ALA A 50 1.19 0.13 -6.47
C ALA A 50 1.75 0.97 -7.64
N MET A 51 2.82 0.55 -8.31
CA MET A 51 3.36 1.25 -9.48
C MET A 51 4.12 0.28 -10.40
N GLY A 52 4.18 0.59 -11.69
CA GLY A 52 4.85 -0.22 -12.71
C GLY A 52 6.35 0.05 -12.80
N TYR A 53 7.12 -1.02 -13.04
CA TYR A 53 8.57 -0.97 -13.29
C TYR A 53 9.06 -2.00 -14.31
N ARG A 54 8.21 -2.97 -14.67
CA ARG A 54 8.54 -4.08 -15.58
C ARG A 54 8.03 -3.77 -16.98
N ALA A 55 8.61 -4.38 -18.00
CA ALA A 55 8.16 -4.19 -19.38
C ALA A 55 6.69 -4.60 -19.56
N GLU A 56 6.29 -5.71 -18.93
CA GLU A 56 4.90 -6.17 -18.94
C GLU A 56 3.92 -5.19 -18.28
N ASP A 57 4.39 -4.31 -17.40
CA ASP A 57 3.56 -3.30 -16.78
C ASP A 57 3.19 -2.18 -17.76
N GLU A 58 3.93 -1.99 -18.86
CA GLU A 58 3.74 -0.88 -19.81
C GLU A 58 2.33 -0.86 -20.39
N ALA A 59 1.78 -2.03 -20.72
CA ALA A 59 0.43 -2.20 -21.26
C ALA A 59 -0.68 -1.88 -20.25
N VAL A 60 -0.39 -1.80 -18.95
CA VAL A 60 -1.38 -1.44 -17.93
C VAL A 60 -1.66 0.06 -17.98
N PRO A 61 -2.94 0.50 -18.09
CA PRO A 61 -3.29 1.92 -18.10
C PRO A 61 -2.82 2.66 -16.84
N LYS A 62 -2.15 3.79 -17.05
CA LYS A 62 -1.58 4.66 -16.00
C LYS A 62 -1.99 6.10 -16.24
N ARG A 63 -1.97 6.90 -15.17
CA ARG A 63 -2.12 8.35 -15.29
C ARG A 63 -0.93 8.92 -16.06
N ALA A 64 -1.18 9.86 -16.99
CA ALA A 64 -0.11 10.58 -17.69
C ALA A 64 0.87 11.22 -16.69
N GLY A 65 2.17 11.04 -16.93
CA GLY A 65 3.23 11.53 -16.03
C GLY A 65 3.45 10.72 -14.75
N SER A 66 2.73 9.61 -14.57
CA SER A 66 2.82 8.75 -13.39
C SER A 66 3.07 7.29 -13.77
N ARG A 67 3.73 6.54 -12.88
CA ARG A 67 3.91 5.09 -12.99
C ARG A 67 2.77 4.28 -12.37
N SER A 68 1.65 4.93 -12.07
CA SER A 68 0.46 4.32 -11.46
C SER A 68 -0.84 4.97 -11.94
N SER A 69 -1.97 4.41 -11.52
CA SER A 69 -3.34 4.92 -11.74
C SER A 69 -4.16 4.80 -10.45
N ALA A 70 -5.28 5.51 -10.41
CA ALA A 70 -6.27 5.39 -9.34
C ALA A 70 -6.75 3.94 -9.18
N ASP A 71 -6.97 3.21 -10.28
CA ASP A 71 -7.37 1.79 -10.23
C ASP A 71 -6.30 0.91 -9.58
N ILE A 72 -5.03 1.09 -9.95
CA ILE A 72 -3.92 0.33 -9.35
C ILE A 72 -3.84 0.59 -7.85
N ILE A 73 -3.93 1.86 -7.43
CA ILE A 73 -3.87 2.24 -6.00
C ILE A 73 -5.07 1.68 -5.24
N ARG A 74 -6.27 1.77 -5.81
CA ARG A 74 -7.50 1.21 -5.21
C ARG A 74 -7.36 -0.28 -4.99
N ARG A 75 -7.02 -1.05 -6.03
CA ARG A 75 -6.88 -2.51 -5.95
C ARG A 75 -5.78 -2.92 -4.96
N ALA A 76 -4.63 -2.24 -5.00
CA ALA A 76 -3.53 -2.48 -4.07
C ALA A 76 -3.95 -2.24 -2.61
N THR A 77 -4.72 -1.18 -2.35
CA THR A 77 -5.24 -0.85 -1.02
C THR A 77 -6.22 -1.92 -0.54
N LEU A 78 -7.21 -2.28 -1.37
CA LEU A 78 -8.19 -3.33 -1.06
C LEU A 78 -7.53 -4.68 -0.80
N ARG A 79 -6.57 -5.08 -1.64
CA ARG A 79 -5.86 -6.35 -1.45
C ARG A 79 -5.05 -6.36 -0.16
N SER A 80 -4.44 -5.24 0.20
CA SER A 80 -3.70 -5.11 1.45
C SER A 80 -4.60 -5.21 2.67
N LEU A 81 -5.79 -4.60 2.63
CA LEU A 81 -6.80 -4.73 3.68
C LEU A 81 -7.27 -6.19 3.83
N ALA A 82 -7.57 -6.86 2.72
CA ALA A 82 -7.95 -8.27 2.71
C ALA A 82 -6.86 -9.18 3.32
N LEU A 83 -5.59 -8.99 2.96
CA LEU A 83 -4.48 -9.77 3.52
C LEU A 83 -4.28 -9.57 5.03
N ALA A 84 -4.62 -8.39 5.55
CA ALA A 84 -4.57 -8.10 6.98
C ALA A 84 -5.74 -8.77 7.72
N ASP A 85 -6.95 -8.74 7.15
CA ASP A 85 -8.09 -9.51 7.65
C ASP A 85 -7.81 -11.02 7.66
N GLU A 86 -7.27 -11.55 6.56
CA GLU A 86 -6.82 -12.96 6.45
C GLU A 86 -5.74 -13.31 7.49
N ALA A 87 -5.03 -12.32 8.06
CA ALA A 87 -4.04 -12.51 9.13
C ALA A 87 -4.64 -12.41 10.54
N GLY A 88 -5.92 -12.04 10.65
CA GLY A 88 -6.55 -11.65 11.91
C GLY A 88 -5.90 -10.42 12.54
N ASP A 89 -5.35 -9.50 11.73
CA ASP A 89 -4.77 -8.26 12.24
C ASP A 89 -5.88 -7.28 12.63
N ARG A 90 -5.66 -6.56 13.74
CA ARG A 90 -6.62 -5.55 14.25
C ARG A 90 -6.32 -4.13 13.75
N SER A 91 -5.14 -3.92 13.19
CA SER A 91 -4.73 -2.61 12.71
C SER A 91 -3.75 -2.71 11.55
N ILE A 92 -3.83 -1.78 10.61
CA ILE A 92 -2.91 -1.67 9.47
C ILE A 92 -2.50 -0.21 9.24
N GLY A 93 -1.22 0.00 8.93
CA GLY A 93 -0.66 1.30 8.55
C GLY A 93 -0.31 1.35 7.07
N PHE A 94 -0.81 2.36 6.36
CA PHE A 94 -0.52 2.61 4.95
C PHE A 94 0.34 3.86 4.77
N PRO A 95 1.43 3.81 3.99
CA PRO A 95 1.98 5.04 3.41
C PRO A 95 1.07 5.55 2.28
N ALA A 96 1.26 6.79 1.84
CA ALA A 96 0.66 7.26 0.60
C ALA A 96 1.24 6.48 -0.60
N LEU A 97 0.42 5.64 -1.23
CA LEU A 97 0.87 4.73 -2.27
C LEU A 97 1.13 5.49 -3.58
N ALA A 98 2.25 5.17 -4.23
CA ALA A 98 2.63 5.70 -5.54
C ALA A 98 2.88 7.23 -5.63
N THR A 99 2.87 7.97 -4.53
CA THR A 99 3.07 9.44 -4.54
C THR A 99 4.54 9.89 -4.52
N GLY A 100 5.46 8.96 -4.25
CA GLY A 100 6.90 9.20 -4.32
C GLY A 100 7.43 9.09 -5.75
N VAL A 101 8.34 8.13 -5.98
CA VAL A 101 9.01 7.91 -7.28
C VAL A 101 8.02 7.66 -8.43
N ALA A 102 6.81 7.15 -8.14
CA ALA A 102 5.77 6.96 -9.15
C ALA A 102 5.10 8.25 -9.61
N GLY A 103 5.18 9.35 -8.85
CA GLY A 103 4.64 10.65 -9.25
C GLY A 103 3.10 10.73 -9.29
N PHE A 104 2.38 9.83 -8.61
CA PHE A 104 0.92 9.95 -8.53
C PHE A 104 0.53 11.13 -7.61
N PRO A 105 -0.47 11.97 -7.97
CA PRO A 105 -0.87 13.11 -7.15
C PRO A 105 -1.34 12.70 -5.75
N ILE A 106 -0.92 13.46 -4.74
CA ILE A 106 -1.18 13.14 -3.32
C ILE A 106 -2.65 13.30 -2.93
N ASP A 107 -3.34 14.28 -3.51
CA ASP A 107 -4.77 14.55 -3.37
C ASP A 107 -5.61 13.38 -3.89
N GLU A 108 -5.37 12.97 -5.13
CA GLU A 108 -6.07 11.82 -5.70
C GLU A 108 -5.71 10.52 -5.00
N CYS A 109 -4.45 10.35 -4.58
CA CYS A 109 -4.05 9.19 -3.79
C CYS A 109 -4.86 9.09 -2.50
N ALA A 110 -5.01 10.21 -1.78
CA ALA A 110 -5.74 10.24 -0.52
C ALA A 110 -7.21 9.86 -0.72
N GLU A 111 -7.89 10.48 -1.70
CA GLU A 111 -9.28 10.18 -2.04
C GLU A 111 -9.48 8.70 -2.37
N VAL A 112 -8.62 8.15 -3.24
CA VAL A 112 -8.70 6.75 -3.66
C VAL A 112 -8.48 5.77 -2.51
N MET A 113 -7.45 6.01 -1.68
CA MET A 113 -7.11 5.10 -0.58
C MET A 113 -8.16 5.13 0.53
N ILE A 114 -8.72 6.30 0.84
CA ILE A 114 -9.78 6.45 1.84
C ILE A 114 -11.10 5.85 1.33
N ALA A 115 -11.44 6.08 0.06
CA ALA A 115 -12.59 5.44 -0.56
C ALA A 115 -12.46 3.91 -0.53
N ALA A 116 -11.28 3.36 -0.84
CA ALA A 116 -11.01 1.93 -0.77
C ALA A 116 -11.14 1.37 0.66
N ALA A 117 -10.66 2.09 1.68
CA ALA A 117 -10.84 1.68 3.07
C ALA A 117 -12.32 1.66 3.49
N ARG A 118 -13.09 2.70 3.11
CA ARG A 118 -14.55 2.76 3.34
C ARG A 118 -15.29 1.65 2.58
N GLU A 119 -14.87 1.35 1.36
CA GLU A 119 -15.41 0.25 0.55
C GLU A 119 -15.18 -1.10 1.23
N HIS A 120 -13.95 -1.38 1.67
CA HIS A 120 -13.60 -2.61 2.37
C HIS A 120 -14.44 -2.81 3.63
N ALA A 121 -14.59 -1.79 4.46
CA ALA A 121 -15.39 -1.85 5.69
C ALA A 121 -16.88 -2.12 5.43
N ARG A 122 -17.44 -1.55 4.34
CA ARG A 122 -18.84 -1.81 3.95
C ARG A 122 -19.03 -3.22 3.39
N ALA A 123 -18.08 -3.70 2.59
CA ALA A 123 -18.13 -5.02 1.98
C ALA A 123 -17.87 -6.15 3.01
N ASN A 124 -17.12 -5.85 4.08
CA ASN A 124 -16.73 -6.82 5.11
C ASN A 124 -17.17 -6.34 6.49
N PRO A 125 -18.48 -6.42 6.84
CA PRO A 125 -18.98 -5.94 8.13
C PRO A 125 -18.39 -6.68 9.34
N ASN A 126 -17.79 -7.85 9.12
CA ASN A 126 -17.11 -8.66 10.14
C ASN A 126 -15.57 -8.60 10.00
N THR A 127 -15.02 -7.57 9.35
CA THR A 127 -13.56 -7.32 9.28
C THR A 127 -12.93 -7.35 10.67
N THR A 128 -11.70 -7.87 10.78
CA THR A 128 -10.96 -7.87 12.05
C THR A 128 -10.28 -6.53 12.30
N LEU A 129 -10.18 -5.68 11.28
CA LEU A 129 -9.53 -4.38 11.34
C LEU A 129 -10.38 -3.37 12.13
N GLU A 130 -9.85 -2.95 13.27
CA GLU A 130 -10.38 -1.87 14.11
C GLU A 130 -9.79 -0.50 13.72
N LEU A 131 -8.58 -0.48 13.14
CA LEU A 131 -7.86 0.75 12.78
C LEU A 131 -7.14 0.64 11.43
N VAL A 132 -7.47 1.57 10.53
CA VAL A 132 -6.69 1.85 9.30
C VAL A 132 -6.03 3.21 9.45
N ALA A 133 -4.70 3.24 9.54
CA ALA A 133 -3.93 4.47 9.70
C ALA A 133 -3.21 4.85 8.40
N PHE A 134 -3.39 6.08 7.93
CA PHE A 134 -2.61 6.63 6.82
C PHE A 134 -1.40 7.41 7.39
N VAL A 135 -0.21 6.82 7.24
CA VAL A 135 1.05 7.30 7.81
C VAL A 135 1.83 8.06 6.74
N VAL A 136 1.74 9.38 6.78
CA VAL A 136 2.35 10.29 5.79
C VAL A 136 3.54 11.05 6.36
N ARG A 137 4.40 11.56 5.47
CA ARG A 137 5.71 12.11 5.84
C ARG A 137 5.65 13.56 6.33
N SER A 138 4.77 14.38 5.76
CA SER A 138 4.71 15.82 6.01
C SER A 138 3.37 16.26 6.60
N ALA A 139 3.35 17.45 7.22
CA ALA A 139 2.12 18.08 7.71
C ALA A 139 1.15 18.45 6.57
N ASP A 140 1.69 18.80 5.40
CA ASP A 140 0.90 19.10 4.21
C ASP A 140 0.19 17.85 3.69
N ASP A 141 0.93 16.73 3.54
CA ASP A 141 0.34 15.43 3.17
C ASP A 141 -0.73 15.00 4.18
N ARG A 142 -0.49 15.26 5.48
CA ARG A 142 -1.46 14.97 6.54
C ARG A 142 -2.73 15.79 6.35
N THR A 143 -2.61 17.07 6.04
CA THR A 143 -3.76 17.94 5.78
C THR A 143 -4.58 17.44 4.58
N VAL A 144 -3.92 16.93 3.54
CA VAL A 144 -4.57 16.33 2.37
C VAL A 144 -5.39 15.09 2.78
N PHE A 145 -4.79 14.15 3.51
CA PHE A 145 -5.50 12.96 3.98
C PHE A 145 -6.63 13.31 4.96
N GLU A 146 -6.42 14.26 5.87
CA GLU A 146 -7.47 14.71 6.81
C GLU A 146 -8.69 15.31 6.10
N ARG A 147 -8.49 16.00 4.97
CA ARG A 147 -9.60 16.52 4.15
C ARG A 147 -10.40 15.40 3.50
N ALA A 148 -9.72 14.38 2.97
CA ALA A 148 -10.36 13.26 2.30
C ALA A 148 -11.09 12.30 3.28
N VAL A 149 -10.72 12.29 4.57
CA VAL A 149 -11.41 11.50 5.62
C VAL A 149 -12.74 12.13 6.05
N ARG A 150 -12.92 13.44 5.85
CA ARG A 150 -14.18 14.13 6.17
C ARG A 150 -15.32 13.70 5.22
#